data_AF-A0A8K0GAU6-F1
#
_entry.id   AF-A0A8K0GAU6-F1
#
_cell.length_a   1.000
_cell.length_b   1.000
_cell.length_c   1.000
_cell.angle_alpha   90.00
_cell.angle_beta   90.00
_cell.angle_gamma   90.00
#
_symmetry.space_group_name_H-M   'P 1'
#
loop_
_entity.id
_entity.type
_entity.pdbx_description
1 polymer ?
#
loop_
_entity_poly.entity_id
_entity_poly.type
_entity_poly.pdbx_seq_one_letter_code
_entity_poly.pdbx_strand_id
1 'polypeptide(L)'
;MTPVPSLIFTCVASLAMLLVSDVFVLINYYSQILWLSVAASIGGMLWLRYKQPDMPRPIKTNIIIPLLFLAACAFLVLFPIPTQPVNTVIWVSITLSGIPVYYLCIHNKSKPKKYYRGVQKITEALQTLMEVTFPEEINQKLSDI
;
A
#
# COMPACT_ATOMS: atom_id res chain seq x y z
N MET A 1 -18.97 13.74 -1.19
CA MET A 1 -17.62 13.99 -0.67
C MET A 1 -16.63 13.20 -1.52
N THR A 2 -16.14 13.76 -2.63
CA THR A 2 -15.04 13.17 -3.40
C THR A 2 -13.73 13.51 -2.68
N PRO A 3 -12.80 12.55 -2.50
CA PRO A 3 -11.52 12.84 -1.86
C PRO A 3 -10.60 13.58 -2.86
N VAL A 4 -10.84 14.88 -3.05
CA VAL A 4 -10.08 15.76 -3.97
C VAL A 4 -8.56 15.64 -3.77
N PRO A 5 -8.00 15.60 -2.54
CA PRO A 5 -6.56 15.45 -2.35
C PRO A 5 -6.02 14.12 -2.91
N SER A 6 -6.76 13.03 -2.72
CA SER A 6 -6.39 11.70 -3.22
C SER A 6 -6.44 11.62 -4.74
N LEU A 7 -7.42 12.30 -5.36
CA LEU A 7 -7.54 12.37 -6.82
C LEU A 7 -6.39 13.17 -7.45
N ILE A 8 -6.00 14.30 -6.86
CA ILE A 8 -4.86 15.10 -7.33
C ILE A 8 -3.57 14.28 -7.22
N PHE A 9 -3.34 13.61 -6.09
CA PHE A 9 -2.16 12.76 -5.93
C PHE A 9 -2.11 11.64 -6.97
N THR A 10 -3.24 10.97 -7.20
CA THR A 10 -3.34 9.91 -8.21
C THR A 10 -3.13 10.46 -9.63
N CYS A 11 -3.65 11.65 -9.92
CA CYS A 11 -3.45 12.34 -11.19
C CYS A 11 -1.96 12.64 -11.43
N VAL A 12 -1.28 13.26 -10.46
CA VAL A 12 0.16 13.55 -10.55
C VAL A 12 0.97 12.27 -10.70
N ALA A 13 0.65 11.20 -9.95
CA ALA A 13 1.29 9.91 -10.09
C ALA A 13 1.08 9.29 -11.49
N SER A 14 -0.13 9.44 -12.06
CA SER A 14 -0.43 8.98 -13.42
C SER A 14 0.36 9.76 -14.47
N LEU A 15 0.47 11.09 -14.34
CA LEU A 15 1.35 11.88 -15.21
C LEU A 15 2.82 11.45 -15.08
N ALA A 16 3.29 11.17 -13.86
CA ALA A 16 4.65 10.67 -13.66
C ALA A 16 4.87 9.31 -14.32
N MET A 17 3.88 8.41 -14.29
CA MET A 17 3.94 7.13 -15.01
C MET A 17 3.98 7.31 -16.53
N LEU A 18 3.34 8.34 -17.08
CA LEU A 18 3.41 8.67 -18.52
C LEU A 18 4.79 9.13 -18.98
N LEU A 19 5.63 9.65 -18.07
CA LEU A 19 7.00 10.06 -18.39
C LEU A 19 7.96 8.87 -18.56
N VAL A 20 7.55 7.66 -18.18
CA VAL A 20 8.36 6.44 -18.35
C VAL A 20 8.35 6.04 -19.82
N SER A 21 9.53 5.90 -20.42
CA SER A 21 9.69 5.69 -21.87
C SER A 21 9.11 4.38 -22.40
N ASP A 22 8.84 3.38 -21.55
CA ASP A 22 8.38 2.06 -21.97
C ASP A 22 7.26 1.51 -21.07
N VAL A 23 6.05 1.44 -21.63
CA VAL A 23 4.84 1.00 -20.92
C VAL A 23 4.88 -0.50 -20.61
N PHE A 24 5.53 -1.31 -21.45
CA PHE A 24 5.62 -2.76 -21.21
C PHE A 24 6.49 -3.07 -19.99
N VAL A 25 7.58 -2.33 -19.83
CA VAL A 25 8.45 -2.42 -18.66
C VAL A 25 7.70 -1.99 -17.39
N LEU A 26 6.92 -0.90 -17.47
CA LEU A 26 6.10 -0.43 -16.36
C LEU A 26 5.05 -1.46 -15.92
N ILE A 27 4.37 -2.10 -16.87
CA ILE A 27 3.40 -3.18 -16.60
C ILE A 27 4.08 -4.36 -15.91
N ASN A 28 5.29 -4.72 -16.35
CA ASN A 28 6.06 -5.81 -15.72
C ASN A 28 6.43 -5.46 -14.28
N TYR A 29 6.80 -4.22 -13.96
CA TYR A 29 7.03 -3.81 -12.56
C TYR A 29 5.76 -3.87 -11.73
N TYR A 30 4.66 -3.29 -12.23
CA TYR A 30 3.41 -3.22 -11.50
C TYR A 30 2.83 -4.61 -11.23
N SER A 31 2.84 -5.49 -12.22
CA SER A 31 2.35 -6.86 -12.08
C SER A 31 3.16 -7.65 -11.05
N GLN A 32 4.49 -7.57 -11.05
CA GLN A 32 5.33 -8.25 -10.06
C GLN A 32 5.03 -7.81 -8.64
N ILE A 33 4.93 -6.50 -8.41
CA ILE A 33 4.58 -5.93 -7.09
C ILE A 33 3.17 -6.35 -6.68
N LEU A 34 2.22 -6.34 -7.61
CA LEU A 34 0.84 -6.75 -7.35
C LEU A 34 0.77 -8.22 -6.94
N TRP A 35 1.39 -9.13 -7.68
CA TRP A 35 1.39 -10.56 -7.34
C TRP A 35 2.08 -10.83 -6.02
N LEU A 36 3.17 -10.11 -5.70
CA LEU A 36 3.82 -10.19 -4.39
C LEU A 36 2.89 -9.71 -3.27
N SER A 37 2.22 -8.57 -3.45
CA SER A 37 1.27 -8.01 -2.47
C SER A 37 0.06 -8.93 -2.26
N VAL A 38 -0.43 -9.55 -3.32
CA VAL A 38 -1.52 -10.54 -3.27
C VAL A 38 -1.06 -11.80 -2.55
N ALA A 39 0.13 -12.31 -2.85
CA ALA A 39 0.72 -13.45 -2.14
C ALA A 39 0.89 -13.15 -0.64
N ALA A 40 1.39 -11.97 -0.30
CA ALA A 40 1.54 -11.53 1.10
C ALA A 40 0.20 -11.41 1.82
N SER A 41 -0.84 -10.91 1.15
CA SER A 41 -2.20 -10.79 1.70
C SER A 41 -2.81 -12.16 1.99
N ILE A 42 -2.65 -13.12 1.08
CA ILE A 42 -3.16 -14.49 1.25
C ILE A 42 -2.34 -15.25 2.29
N GLY A 43 -1.02 -15.08 2.30
CA GLY A 43 -0.15 -15.59 3.36
C GLY A 43 -0.56 -15.05 4.74
N GLY A 44 -0.86 -13.75 4.83
CA GLY A 44 -1.38 -13.11 6.04
C GLY A 44 -2.75 -13.65 6.46
N MET A 45 -3.65 -13.90 5.51
CA MET A 45 -4.95 -14.52 5.77
C MET A 45 -4.80 -15.95 6.30
N LEU A 46 -3.91 -16.75 5.72
CA LEU A 46 -3.59 -18.10 6.17
C LEU A 46 -2.95 -18.08 7.56
N TRP A 47 -2.02 -17.15 7.79
CA TRP A 47 -1.39 -16.95 9.09
C TRP A 47 -2.40 -16.59 10.18
N LEU A 48 -3.33 -15.67 9.89
CA LEU A 48 -4.39 -15.30 10.81
C LEU A 48 -5.33 -16.46 11.11
N ARG A 49 -5.52 -17.38 10.15
CA ARG A 49 -6.31 -18.61 10.35
C ARG A 49 -5.66 -19.57 11.34
N TYR A 50 -4.32 -19.61 11.38
CA TYR A 50 -3.58 -20.41 12.37
C TYR A 50 -3.53 -19.71 13.74
N LYS A 51 -3.27 -18.40 13.77
CA LYS A 51 -3.05 -17.66 15.02
C LYS A 51 -4.33 -17.32 15.79
N GLN A 52 -5.46 -17.14 15.11
CA GLN A 52 -6.74 -16.78 15.72
C GLN A 52 -7.88 -17.65 15.15
N PRO A 53 -8.00 -18.91 15.63
CA PRO A 53 -9.01 -19.85 15.17
C PRO A 53 -10.43 -19.51 15.65
N ASP A 54 -10.56 -18.89 16.84
CA ASP A 54 -11.84 -18.67 17.53
C ASP A 54 -12.65 -17.46 17.04
N MET A 55 -12.15 -16.73 16.03
CA MET A 55 -12.88 -15.61 15.45
C MET A 55 -14.10 -16.11 14.65
N PRO A 56 -15.31 -15.54 14.83
CA PRO A 56 -16.50 -15.94 14.07
C PRO A 56 -16.29 -15.62 12.58
N ARG A 57 -16.16 -16.65 11.76
CA ARG A 57 -15.98 -16.53 10.29
C ARG A 57 -17.32 -16.76 9.59
N PRO A 58 -17.98 -15.71 9.05
CA PRO A 58 -19.27 -15.85 8.36
C PRO A 58 -19.17 -16.63 7.04
N ILE A 59 -17.99 -16.71 6.42
CA ILE A 59 -17.75 -17.46 5.18
C ILE A 59 -16.60 -18.45 5.40
N LYS A 60 -16.88 -19.74 5.26
CA LYS A 60 -15.89 -20.82 5.38
C LYS A 60 -15.46 -21.30 3.99
N THR A 61 -14.25 -20.96 3.59
CA THR A 61 -13.63 -21.47 2.36
C THR A 61 -12.67 -22.62 2.67
N ASN A 62 -12.56 -23.56 1.72
CA ASN A 62 -11.59 -24.64 1.78
C ASN A 62 -10.17 -24.07 1.68
N ILE A 63 -9.28 -24.50 2.59
CA ILE A 63 -7.88 -24.02 2.72
C ILE A 63 -7.05 -24.38 1.49
N ILE A 64 -7.44 -25.41 0.75
CA ILE A 64 -6.77 -25.85 -0.48
C ILE A 64 -6.76 -24.73 -1.54
N ILE A 65 -7.84 -23.94 -1.62
CA ILE A 65 -7.96 -22.88 -2.64
C ILE A 65 -6.93 -21.76 -2.39
N PRO A 66 -6.86 -21.13 -1.19
CA PRO A 66 -5.79 -20.17 -0.88
C PRO A 66 -4.38 -20.74 -1.05
N LEU A 67 -4.16 -22.01 -0.72
CA LEU A 67 -2.84 -22.63 -0.81
C LEU A 67 -2.37 -22.80 -2.26
N LEU A 68 -3.24 -23.31 -3.13
CA LEU A 68 -2.96 -23.42 -4.56
C LEU A 68 -2.73 -22.05 -5.20
N PHE A 69 -3.54 -21.07 -4.82
CA PHE A 69 -3.41 -19.71 -5.34
C PHE A 69 -2.10 -19.05 -4.86
N LEU A 70 -1.70 -19.26 -3.60
CA LEU A 70 -0.42 -18.80 -3.08
C LEU A 70 0.76 -19.43 -3.85
N ALA A 71 0.68 -20.73 -4.16
CA ALA A 71 1.70 -21.42 -4.96
C ALA A 71 1.78 -20.85 -6.38
N ALA A 72 0.64 -20.57 -7.02
CA ALA A 72 0.59 -19.93 -8.33
C ALA A 72 1.19 -18.50 -8.29
N CYS A 73 0.88 -17.71 -7.26
CA CYS A 73 1.47 -16.38 -7.11
C CYS A 73 2.99 -16.44 -6.90
N ALA A 74 3.48 -17.38 -6.08
CA ALA A 74 4.91 -17.60 -5.90
C ALA A 74 5.59 -17.97 -7.23
N PHE A 75 4.98 -18.83 -8.03
CA PHE A 75 5.48 -19.15 -9.36
C PHE A 75 5.54 -17.92 -10.28
N LEU A 76 4.48 -17.10 -10.32
CA LEU A 76 4.45 -15.87 -11.15
C LEU A 76 5.50 -14.82 -10.74
N VAL A 77 5.89 -14.80 -9.46
CA VAL A 77 6.93 -13.91 -8.95
C VAL A 77 8.34 -14.47 -9.21
N LEU A 78 8.51 -15.80 -9.16
CA LEU A 78 9.82 -16.45 -9.36
C LEU A 78 10.18 -16.63 -10.85
N PHE A 79 9.18 -16.89 -11.70
CA PHE A 79 9.36 -17.15 -13.12
C PHE A 79 10.13 -16.04 -13.89
N PRO A 80 9.90 -14.74 -13.66
CA PRO A 80 10.58 -13.67 -14.39
C PRO A 80 11.96 -13.27 -13.83
N ILE A 81 12.35 -13.80 -12.68
CA ILE A 81 13.65 -13.48 -12.04
C ILE A 81 14.84 -13.80 -12.98
N PRO A 82 14.96 -15.01 -13.57
CA PRO A 82 16.07 -15.32 -14.46
C PRO A 82 15.97 -14.64 -15.83
N THR A 83 14.76 -14.33 -16.30
CA THR A 83 14.57 -13.76 -17.65
C THR A 83 14.79 -12.24 -17.68
N GLN A 84 14.48 -11.53 -16.59
CA GLN A 84 14.60 -10.08 -16.49
C GLN A 84 15.15 -9.65 -15.11
N PRO A 85 16.45 -9.87 -14.84
CA PRO A 85 17.04 -9.61 -13.52
C PRO A 85 17.08 -8.12 -13.18
N VAL A 86 17.33 -7.24 -14.16
CA VAL A 86 17.32 -5.77 -13.95
C VAL A 86 15.96 -5.30 -13.47
N ASN A 87 14.90 -5.79 -14.12
CA ASN A 87 13.54 -5.44 -13.77
C ASN A 87 13.18 -5.91 -12.35
N THR A 88 13.73 -7.08 -11.99
CA THR A 88 13.55 -7.67 -10.67
C THR A 88 14.15 -6.81 -9.56
N VAL A 89 15.38 -6.35 -9.76
CA VAL A 89 16.07 -5.48 -8.78
C VAL A 89 15.32 -4.18 -8.55
N ILE A 90 14.73 -3.59 -9.59
CA ILE A 90 14.00 -2.32 -9.49
C ILE A 90 12.76 -2.48 -8.61
N TRP A 91 11.88 -3.45 -8.89
CA TRP A 91 10.68 -3.60 -8.07
C TRP A 91 10.98 -4.04 -6.64
N VAL A 92 12.03 -4.85 -6.43
CA VAL A 92 12.51 -5.22 -5.09
C VAL A 92 12.99 -4.00 -4.34
N SER A 93 13.78 -3.13 -4.97
CA SER A 93 14.28 -1.90 -4.32
C SER A 93 13.16 -0.92 -3.98
N ILE A 94 12.16 -0.76 -4.86
CA ILE A 94 10.94 0.03 -4.58
C ILE A 94 10.19 -0.54 -3.37
N THR A 95 9.97 -1.86 -3.34
CA THR A 95 9.30 -2.53 -2.22
C THR A 95 10.08 -2.38 -0.92
N LEU A 96 11.40 -2.57 -0.97
CA LEU A 96 12.29 -2.45 0.18
C LEU A 96 12.37 -1.01 0.69
N SER A 97 12.25 -0.01 -0.19
CA SER A 97 12.22 1.42 0.18
C SER A 97 11.04 1.78 1.09
N GLY A 98 9.99 0.98 1.13
CA GLY A 98 8.90 1.13 2.10
C GLY A 98 9.36 0.97 3.56
N ILE A 99 10.36 0.13 3.81
CA ILE A 99 10.91 -0.13 5.15
C ILE A 99 11.58 1.13 5.75
N PRO A 100 12.58 1.77 5.10
CA PRO A 100 13.17 2.99 5.65
C PRO A 100 12.16 4.11 5.78
N VAL A 101 11.21 4.25 4.84
CA VAL A 101 10.12 5.24 4.95
C VAL A 101 9.26 4.96 6.18
N TYR A 102 8.91 3.71 6.46
CA TYR A 102 8.16 3.33 7.67
C TYR A 102 8.92 3.70 8.96
N TYR A 103 10.21 3.38 9.04
CA TYR A 103 11.01 3.73 10.22
C TYR A 103 11.13 5.24 10.42
N LEU A 104 11.35 6.01 9.35
CA LEU A 104 11.42 7.47 9.42
C LEU A 104 10.07 8.11 9.79
N CYS A 105 8.96 7.61 9.23
CA CYS A 105 7.64 8.20 9.41
C CYS A 105 6.97 7.81 10.74
N ILE A 106 7.07 6.55 11.15
CA ILE A 106 6.21 5.96 12.19
C ILE A 106 6.99 5.52 13.43
N HIS A 107 8.18 4.93 13.28
CA HIS A 107 8.91 4.35 14.42
C HIS A 107 9.35 5.41 15.45
N ASN A 108 9.69 6.61 14.99
CA ASN A 108 10.13 7.67 15.87
C ASN A 108 8.94 8.31 16.62
N LYS A 109 8.58 7.76 17.79
CA LYS A 109 7.51 8.29 18.66
C LYS A 109 7.81 9.67 19.25
N SER A 110 9.08 10.10 19.26
CA SER A 110 9.49 11.42 19.75
C SER A 110 9.83 12.34 18.58
N LYS A 111 8.83 12.61 17.72
CA LYS A 111 9.04 13.59 16.65
C LYS A 111 9.10 15.00 17.24
N PRO A 112 10.07 15.83 16.83
CA PRO A 112 10.16 17.21 17.32
C PRO A 112 8.89 17.97 16.92
N LYS A 113 8.41 18.87 17.80
CA LYS A 113 7.21 19.70 17.58
C LYS A 113 7.21 20.44 16.22
N LYS A 114 8.39 20.69 15.64
CA LYS A 114 8.57 21.27 14.30
C LYS A 114 8.03 20.38 13.17
N TYR A 115 8.15 19.06 13.28
CA TYR A 115 7.61 18.11 12.29
C TYR A 115 6.09 18.17 12.26
N TYR A 116 5.43 18.09 13.43
CA TYR A 116 3.98 18.20 13.52
C TYR A 116 3.47 19.55 13.02
N ARG A 117 4.14 20.66 13.39
CA ARG A 117 3.80 21.99 12.88
C ARG A 117 3.96 22.11 11.35
N GLY A 118 4.98 21.48 10.77
CA GLY A 118 5.18 21.46 9.33
C GLY A 118 4.07 20.67 8.61
N VAL A 119 3.77 19.47 9.10
CA VAL A 119 2.67 18.64 8.56
C VAL A 119 1.33 19.37 8.70
N GLN A 120 1.04 19.95 9.86
CA GLN A 120 -0.20 20.73 10.09
C GLN A 120 -0.33 21.91 9.13
N LYS A 121 0.73 22.70 8.91
CA LYS A 121 0.69 23.81 7.95
C LYS A 121 0.42 23.35 6.53
N ILE A 122 1.01 22.23 6.11
CA ILE A 122 0.77 21.65 4.79
C ILE A 122 -0.69 21.17 4.69
N THR A 123 -1.20 20.52 5.75
CA THR A 123 -2.60 20.09 5.80
C THR A 123 -3.56 21.27 5.75
N GLU A 124 -3.32 22.33 6.52
CA GLU A 124 -4.12 23.56 6.51
C GLU A 124 -4.08 24.25 5.13
N ALA A 125 -2.90 24.39 4.53
CA ALA A 125 -2.77 24.97 3.19
C ALA A 125 -3.52 24.15 2.12
N LEU A 126 -3.42 22.82 2.18
CA LEU A 126 -4.17 21.93 1.29
C LEU A 126 -5.68 22.04 1.51
N GLN A 127 -6.13 22.18 2.76
CA GLN A 127 -7.55 22.33 3.11
C GLN A 127 -8.12 23.66 2.64
N THR A 128 -7.38 24.75 2.82
CA THR A 128 -7.78 26.08 2.33
C THR A 128 -7.77 26.13 0.81
N LEU A 129 -6.78 25.54 0.14
CA LEU A 129 -6.67 25.54 -1.32
C LEU A 129 -7.77 24.70 -1.99
N MET A 130 -8.20 23.61 -1.36
CA MET A 130 -9.19 22.69 -1.91
C MET A 130 -10.61 22.89 -1.35
N GLU A 131 -10.81 23.81 -0.41
CA GLU A 131 -12.09 24.04 0.30
C GLU A 131 -12.68 22.73 0.86
N VAL A 132 -11.82 21.82 1.31
CA VAL A 132 -12.21 20.50 1.82
C VAL A 132 -12.26 20.55 3.35
N THR A 133 -13.46 20.41 3.91
CA THR A 133 -13.68 20.12 5.32
C THR A 133 -13.41 18.66 5.64
N PHE A 134 -12.91 18.40 6.84
CA PHE A 134 -12.71 17.03 7.33
C PHE A 134 -14.04 16.25 7.32
N PRO A 135 -14.03 14.95 7.00
CA PRO A 135 -15.23 14.12 7.13
C PRO A 135 -15.70 14.11 8.60
N GLU A 136 -16.96 14.49 8.83
CA GLU A 136 -17.57 14.64 10.17
C GLU A 136 -17.54 13.34 11.00
N GLU A 137 -17.42 12.18 10.35
CA GLU A 137 -17.33 10.86 10.99
C GLU A 137 -16.16 10.71 11.98
N ILE A 138 -15.07 11.47 11.81
CA ILE A 138 -13.92 11.44 12.73
C ILE A 138 -14.23 12.24 14.00
N ASN A 139 -14.92 13.38 13.88
CA ASN A 139 -15.27 14.22 15.03
C ASN A 139 -16.28 13.52 15.95
N GLN A 140 -17.22 12.77 15.38
CA GLN A 140 -18.23 12.06 16.17
C GLN A 140 -17.64 10.88 16.96
N LYS A 141 -16.67 10.15 16.38
CA LYS A 141 -15.94 9.10 17.12
C LYS A 141 -15.02 9.61 18.23
N LEU A 142 -14.59 10.88 18.17
CA LEU A 142 -13.76 11.52 19.20
C LEU A 142 -14.60 12.16 20.32
N SER A 143 -15.88 12.47 20.09
CA SER A 143 -16.80 12.94 21.13
C SER A 143 -17.43 11.81 21.95
N ASP A 144 -17.45 10.60 21.39
CA ASP A 144 -18.00 9.38 22.03
C ASP A 144 -16.95 8.58 22.84
N ILE A 145 -15.69 9.03 22.88
CA ILE A 145 -14.57 8.46 23.67
C ILE A 145 -14.16 9.46 24.75
#